data_AF-A0A371KP40-F1
#
_entry.id   AF-A0A371KP40-F1
#
_cell.length_a   1.000
_cell.length_b   1.000
_cell.length_c   1.000
_cell.angle_alpha   90.00
_cell.angle_beta   90.00
_cell.angle_gamma   90.00
#
_symmetry.space_group_name_H-M   'P 1'
#
loop_
_entity.id
_entity.type
_entity.pdbx_description
1 polymer ?
#
loop_
_entity_poly.entity_id
_entity_poly.type
_entity_poly.pdbx_seq_one_letter_code
_entity_poly.pdbx_strand_id
1 'polypeptide(L)'
;MSSKRNVRSTDTTDAQKANSTPRFEQPLSDDQIWTMLQTAVNSTRIIPIVEGDWKSSTRSYESREDAACALIFDLSFYADYRFSQVRRLFKQTAMRDVFTDTEISDIVEEAYILQDGRSYPTFT
;
A
#
# COMPACT_ATOMS: atom_id res chain seq x y z
N MET A 1 15.80 -50.26 42.74
CA MET A 1 15.08 -49.24 43.54
C MET A 1 16.14 -48.24 44.01
N SER A 2 16.13 -46.93 43.76
CA SER A 2 15.05 -46.00 43.48
C SER A 2 15.56 -44.83 42.62
N SER A 3 14.74 -44.42 41.65
CA SER A 3 14.82 -43.11 40.99
C SER A 3 14.64 -41.98 42.00
N LYS A 4 15.50 -40.96 41.94
CA LYS A 4 15.14 -39.58 42.28
C LYS A 4 15.83 -38.64 41.29
N ARG A 5 15.11 -38.28 40.22
CA ARG A 5 15.49 -37.17 39.35
C ARG A 5 15.15 -35.85 40.02
N ASN A 6 15.99 -34.90 39.71
CA ASN A 6 16.09 -33.57 40.30
C ASN A 6 14.84 -32.71 40.06
N VAL A 7 14.76 -31.71 40.93
CA VAL A 7 13.69 -30.77 41.20
C VAL A 7 13.18 -30.02 39.96
N ARG A 8 11.85 -29.88 39.93
CA ARG A 8 11.01 -29.03 39.08
C ARG A 8 11.35 -27.55 39.27
N SER A 9 11.67 -26.84 38.19
CA SER A 9 11.29 -25.43 37.96
C SER A 9 11.69 -25.02 36.54
N THR A 10 10.76 -25.14 35.61
CA THR A 10 10.78 -24.34 34.37
C THR A 10 9.87 -23.16 34.62
N ASP A 11 10.45 -22.08 35.12
CA ASP A 11 9.84 -20.77 35.11
C ASP A 11 10.21 -20.12 33.77
N THR A 12 9.34 -20.27 32.79
CA THR A 12 9.36 -19.46 31.57
C THR A 12 7.95 -19.43 31.02
N THR A 13 7.12 -18.56 31.59
CA THR A 13 6.04 -17.95 30.82
C THR A 13 6.30 -16.47 30.86
N ASP A 14 7.31 -16.08 30.07
CA ASP A 14 7.43 -14.71 29.61
C ASP A 14 6.09 -14.37 28.94
N ALA A 15 5.44 -13.35 29.49
CA ALA A 15 4.12 -12.92 29.10
C ALA A 15 4.08 -12.84 27.57
N GLN A 16 3.12 -13.53 26.97
CA GLN A 16 2.76 -13.33 25.58
C GLN A 16 2.55 -11.83 25.38
N LYS A 17 3.59 -11.15 24.86
CA LYS A 17 3.40 -9.90 24.14
C LYS A 17 2.33 -10.26 23.13
N ALA A 18 1.14 -9.69 23.30
CA ALA A 18 0.13 -9.67 22.27
C ALA A 18 0.77 -8.93 21.10
N ASN A 19 1.55 -9.65 20.30
CA ASN A 19 1.85 -9.28 18.94
C ASN A 19 0.50 -9.38 18.27
N SER A 20 -0.24 -8.27 18.33
CA SER A 20 -1.35 -7.99 17.44
C SER A 20 -0.79 -8.11 16.04
N THR A 21 -0.72 -9.35 15.56
CA THR A 21 -0.45 -9.64 14.17
C THR A 21 -1.63 -8.97 13.48
N PRO A 22 -1.41 -7.94 12.64
CA PRO A 22 -2.52 -7.36 11.91
C PRO A 22 -3.21 -8.54 11.23
N ARG A 23 -4.52 -8.71 11.47
CA ARG A 23 -5.30 -9.62 10.64
C ARG A 23 -5.02 -9.11 9.23
N PHE A 24 -4.41 -9.94 8.38
CA PHE A 24 -4.40 -9.69 6.95
C PHE A 24 -5.87 -9.65 6.54
N GLU A 25 -6.48 -8.47 6.60
CA GLU A 25 -7.68 -8.17 5.83
C GLU A 25 -7.34 -8.57 4.41
N GLN A 26 -8.22 -9.35 3.79
CA GLN A 26 -7.98 -9.79 2.41
C GLN A 26 -7.63 -8.56 1.57
N PRO A 27 -6.65 -8.68 0.66
CA PRO A 27 -6.27 -7.54 -0.18
C PRO A 27 -7.51 -7.00 -0.88
N LEU A 28 -7.64 -5.68 -0.90
CA LEU A 28 -8.76 -5.03 -1.56
C LEU A 28 -8.81 -5.47 -3.02
N SER A 29 -10.02 -5.74 -3.51
CA SER A 29 -10.26 -5.91 -4.94
C SER A 29 -10.02 -4.61 -5.68
N ASP A 30 -9.76 -4.70 -6.99
CA ASP A 30 -9.56 -3.52 -7.85
C ASP A 30 -10.75 -2.53 -7.75
N ASP A 31 -11.99 -3.04 -7.71
CA ASP A 31 -13.20 -2.21 -7.57
C ASP A 31 -13.28 -1.47 -6.23
N GLN A 32 -12.86 -2.13 -5.14
CA GLN A 32 -12.76 -1.50 -3.82
C GLN A 32 -11.71 -0.40 -3.82
N ILE A 33 -10.56 -0.63 -4.45
CA ILE A 33 -9.50 0.37 -4.58
C ILE A 33 -10.01 1.58 -5.38
N TRP A 34 -10.69 1.37 -6.50
CA TRP A 34 -11.30 2.47 -7.28
C TRP A 34 -12.32 3.26 -6.46
N THR A 35 -13.17 2.56 -5.71
CA THR A 35 -14.14 3.19 -4.81
C THR A 35 -13.43 4.04 -3.75
N MET A 36 -12.35 3.55 -3.16
CA MET A 36 -11.57 4.30 -2.18
C MET A 36 -10.90 5.53 -2.80
N LEU A 37 -10.30 5.42 -3.98
CA LEU A 37 -9.67 6.55 -4.66
C LEU A 37 -10.67 7.68 -4.97
N GLN A 38 -11.90 7.33 -5.36
CA GLN A 38 -12.97 8.29 -5.65
C GLN A 38 -13.56 8.96 -4.40
N THR A 39 -13.56 8.26 -3.26
CA THR A 39 -14.20 8.74 -2.02
C THR A 39 -13.21 9.29 -0.99
N ALA A 40 -11.91 9.10 -1.21
CA ALA A 40 -10.88 9.65 -0.35
C ALA A 40 -10.93 11.18 -0.28
N VAL A 41 -10.49 11.74 0.84
CA VAL A 41 -10.45 13.20 1.08
C VAL A 41 -9.58 13.92 0.04
N ASN A 42 -8.55 13.24 -0.47
CA ASN A 42 -7.67 13.73 -1.53
C ASN A 42 -8.11 13.30 -2.94
N SER A 43 -9.34 12.84 -3.14
CA SER A 43 -9.86 12.43 -4.46
C SER A 43 -9.75 13.53 -5.50
N THR A 44 -9.97 14.80 -5.13
CA THR A 44 -9.79 15.98 -6.02
C THR A 44 -8.34 16.16 -6.49
N ARG A 45 -7.38 15.55 -5.80
CA ARG A 45 -5.99 15.48 -6.24
C ARG A 45 -5.77 14.31 -7.19
N ILE A 46 -6.37 13.16 -6.90
CA ILE A 46 -6.08 11.87 -7.54
C ILE A 46 -6.84 11.69 -8.85
N ILE A 47 -8.16 11.92 -8.83
CA ILE A 47 -9.06 11.62 -9.95
C ILE A 47 -8.68 12.36 -11.24
N PRO A 48 -8.29 13.65 -11.21
CA PRO A 48 -7.79 14.32 -12.42
C PRO A 48 -6.59 13.61 -13.06
N ILE A 49 -5.71 13.01 -12.26
CA ILE A 49 -4.55 12.27 -12.75
C ILE A 49 -5.00 10.95 -13.39
N VAL A 50 -5.95 10.23 -12.77
CA VAL A 50 -6.54 9.00 -13.32
C VAL A 50 -7.18 9.25 -14.69
N GLU A 51 -7.86 10.38 -14.85
CA GLU A 51 -8.53 10.80 -16.09
C GLU A 51 -7.59 11.43 -17.12
N GLY A 52 -6.34 11.74 -16.73
CA GLY A 52 -5.31 12.28 -17.61
C GLY A 52 -5.28 13.82 -17.66
N ASP A 53 -6.26 14.49 -17.04
CA ASP A 53 -6.26 15.94 -16.82
C ASP A 53 -5.53 16.32 -15.53
N TRP A 54 -4.29 15.84 -15.39
CA TRP A 54 -3.50 16.01 -14.16
C TRP A 54 -3.28 17.49 -13.76
N LYS A 55 -3.43 18.42 -14.70
CA LYS A 55 -3.30 19.86 -14.46
C LYS A 55 -4.48 20.46 -13.67
N SER A 56 -5.65 19.80 -13.66
CA SER A 56 -6.79 20.20 -12.83
C SER A 56 -6.75 19.59 -11.42
N SER A 57 -5.72 18.78 -11.12
CA SER A 57 -5.46 18.32 -9.76
C SER A 57 -5.30 19.51 -8.81
N THR A 58 -5.83 19.37 -7.59
CA THR A 58 -5.63 20.37 -6.53
C THR A 58 -4.18 20.46 -6.04
N ARG A 59 -3.30 19.53 -6.45
CA ARG A 59 -1.84 19.60 -6.26
C ARG A 59 -1.18 19.94 -7.58
N SER A 60 -0.26 20.89 -7.55
CA SER A 60 0.61 21.17 -8.69
C SER A 60 1.67 20.07 -8.86
N TYR A 61 1.84 19.62 -10.09
CA TYR A 61 2.90 18.72 -10.53
C TYR A 61 3.74 19.45 -11.57
N GLU A 62 5.06 19.24 -11.57
CA GLU A 62 5.96 19.89 -12.53
C GLU A 62 5.82 19.26 -13.92
N SER A 63 5.51 17.96 -13.98
CA SER A 63 5.36 17.20 -15.22
C SER A 63 4.23 16.16 -15.16
N ARG A 64 3.92 15.56 -16.32
CA ARG A 64 2.98 14.44 -16.43
C ARG A 64 3.53 13.20 -15.72
N GLU A 65 4.84 12.99 -15.82
CA GLU A 65 5.59 11.90 -15.21
C GLU A 65 5.56 12.02 -13.68
N ASP A 66 5.70 13.24 -13.12
CA ASP A 66 5.58 13.47 -11.67
C ASP A 66 4.16 13.17 -11.17
N ALA A 67 3.13 13.57 -11.94
CA ALA A 67 1.75 13.27 -11.60
C ALA A 67 1.49 11.75 -11.66
N ALA A 68 1.98 11.08 -12.69
CA ALA A 68 1.86 9.62 -12.85
C ALA A 68 2.61 8.86 -11.74
N CYS A 69 3.79 9.32 -11.34
CA CYS A 69 4.54 8.75 -10.22
C CYS A 69 3.74 8.88 -8.91
N ALA A 70 3.19 10.07 -8.64
CA ALA A 70 2.34 10.26 -7.47
C ALA A 70 1.09 9.37 -7.47
N LEU A 71 0.50 9.11 -8.65
CA LEU A 71 -0.60 8.16 -8.77
C LEU A 71 -0.15 6.72 -8.45
N ILE A 72 1.04 6.29 -8.88
CA ILE A 72 1.58 4.97 -8.52
C ILE A 72 1.79 4.86 -7.01
N PHE A 73 2.21 5.93 -6.32
CA PHE A 73 2.30 5.95 -4.85
C PHE A 73 0.93 5.74 -4.18
N ASP A 74 -0.12 6.39 -4.69
CA ASP A 74 -1.47 6.20 -4.17
C ASP A 74 -1.98 4.77 -4.42
N LEU A 75 -1.81 4.27 -5.65
CA LEU A 75 -2.21 2.90 -6.01
C LEU A 75 -1.45 1.85 -5.20
N SER A 76 -0.15 2.05 -4.98
CA SER A 76 0.70 1.14 -4.20
C SER A 76 0.16 1.01 -2.78
N PHE A 77 -0.20 2.13 -2.17
CA PHE A 77 -0.75 2.13 -0.84
C PHE A 77 -2.09 1.40 -0.73
N TYR A 78 -3.03 1.64 -1.65
CA TYR A 78 -4.33 0.94 -1.64
C TYR A 78 -4.24 -0.55 -2.04
N ALA A 79 -3.26 -0.90 -2.88
CA ALA A 79 -3.01 -2.28 -3.32
C ALA A 79 -2.06 -3.05 -2.38
N ASP A 80 -1.71 -2.49 -1.21
CA ASP A 80 -0.76 -3.10 -0.27
C ASP A 80 0.55 -3.51 -0.95
N TYR A 81 1.05 -2.62 -1.83
CA TYR A 81 2.28 -2.73 -2.60
C TYR A 81 2.37 -3.98 -3.50
N ARG A 82 1.22 -4.57 -3.86
CA ARG A 82 1.17 -5.72 -4.78
C ARG A 82 1.46 -5.27 -6.21
N PHE A 83 2.71 -5.41 -6.62
CA PHE A 83 3.24 -5.08 -7.95
C PHE A 83 2.27 -5.38 -9.11
N SER A 84 1.76 -6.61 -9.20
CA SER A 84 0.87 -7.01 -10.30
C SER A 84 -0.48 -6.29 -10.28
N GLN A 85 -1.00 -5.95 -9.11
CA GLN A 85 -2.23 -5.19 -8.94
C GLN A 85 -2.01 -3.72 -9.25
N VAL A 86 -0.92 -3.11 -8.77
CA VAL A 86 -0.58 -1.71 -9.07
C VAL A 86 -0.39 -1.51 -10.56
N ARG A 87 0.39 -2.39 -11.23
CA ARG A 87 0.55 -2.36 -12.70
C ARG A 87 -0.79 -2.42 -13.40
N ARG A 88 -1.65 -3.38 -13.02
CA ARG A 88 -2.97 -3.55 -13.64
C ARG A 88 -3.85 -2.31 -13.47
N LEU A 89 -3.94 -1.77 -12.26
CA LEU A 89 -4.71 -0.56 -11.96
C LEU A 89 -4.17 0.66 -12.71
N PHE A 90 -2.85 0.87 -12.70
CA PHE A 90 -2.23 1.99 -13.40
C PHE A 90 -2.51 1.94 -14.91
N LYS A 91 -2.44 0.73 -15.51
CA LYS A 91 -2.73 0.52 -16.94
C LYS A 91 -4.20 0.72 -17.32
N GLN A 92 -5.11 0.79 -16.35
CA GLN A 92 -6.52 1.15 -16.59
C GLN A 92 -6.77 2.67 -16.65
N THR A 93 -5.76 3.49 -16.33
CA THR A 93 -5.89 4.96 -16.30
C THR A 93 -5.52 5.61 -17.65
N ALA A 94 -5.76 6.91 -17.78
CA ALA A 94 -5.25 7.70 -18.90
C ALA A 94 -3.72 7.91 -18.86
N MET A 95 -3.06 7.54 -17.76
CA MET A 95 -1.60 7.59 -17.60
C MET A 95 -0.89 6.29 -18.00
N ARG A 96 -1.63 5.28 -18.47
CA ARG A 96 -1.12 3.93 -18.78
C ARG A 96 0.16 3.86 -19.62
N ASP A 97 0.41 4.85 -20.47
CA ASP A 97 1.53 4.87 -21.41
C ASP A 97 2.73 5.70 -20.92
N VAL A 98 2.67 6.26 -19.70
CA VAL A 98 3.76 7.09 -19.13
C VAL A 98 4.96 6.24 -18.70
N PHE A 99 4.70 5.06 -18.14
CA PHE A 99 5.74 4.16 -17.62
C PHE A 99 5.58 2.74 -18.15
N THR A 100 6.70 2.06 -18.35
CA THR A 100 6.79 0.62 -18.58
C THR A 100 6.46 -0.16 -17.31
N ASP A 101 6.18 -1.46 -17.44
CA ASP A 101 5.91 -2.33 -16.29
C ASP A 101 7.09 -2.41 -15.31
N THR A 102 8.33 -2.33 -15.83
CA THR A 102 9.55 -2.30 -15.02
C THR A 102 9.61 -1.00 -14.20
N GLU A 103 9.48 0.15 -14.85
CA GLU A 103 9.49 1.45 -14.16
C GLU A 103 8.39 1.57 -13.11
N ILE A 104 7.17 1.08 -13.40
CA ILE A 104 6.08 1.04 -12.41
C ILE A 104 6.51 0.24 -11.18
N SER A 105 7.25 -0.83 -11.35
CA SER A 105 7.68 -1.71 -10.25
C SER A 105 8.76 -1.06 -9.40
N ASP A 106 9.71 -0.41 -10.05
CA ASP A 106 10.77 0.34 -9.38
C ASP A 106 10.14 1.45 -8.52
N ILE A 107 9.12 2.14 -9.05
CA ILE A 107 8.36 3.17 -8.30
C ILE A 107 7.55 2.55 -7.14
N VAL A 108 6.97 1.36 -7.30
CA VAL A 108 6.28 0.64 -6.20
C VAL A 108 7.25 0.30 -5.07
N GLU A 109 8.46 -0.15 -5.41
CA GLU A 109 9.51 -0.44 -4.41
C GLU A 109 9.95 0.84 -3.69
N GLU A 110 10.15 1.93 -4.43
CA GLU A 110 10.43 3.25 -3.85
C GLU A 110 9.31 3.70 -2.90
N ALA A 111 8.05 3.57 -3.32
CA ALA A 111 6.89 3.90 -2.50
C ALA A 111 6.85 3.10 -1.19
N TYR A 112 7.13 1.79 -1.26
CA TYR A 112 7.20 0.94 -0.07
C TYR A 112 8.23 1.44 0.95
N ILE A 113 9.41 1.83 0.48
CA ILE A 113 10.49 2.34 1.33
C ILE A 113 10.12 3.71 1.93
N LEU A 114 9.64 4.65 1.10
CA LEU A 114 9.36 6.02 1.52
C LEU A 114 8.10 6.15 2.40
N GLN A 115 7.14 5.24 2.26
CA GLN A 115 5.91 5.20 3.06
C GLN A 115 6.05 4.31 4.31
N ASP A 116 7.28 3.89 4.66
CA ASP A 116 7.60 3.01 5.80
C ASP A 116 6.79 1.70 5.80
N GLY A 117 6.35 1.22 4.63
CA GLY A 117 5.57 -0.02 4.46
C GLY A 117 4.29 -0.13 5.30
N ARG A 118 3.85 0.95 5.98
CA ARG A 118 2.67 0.91 6.87
C ARG A 118 1.43 1.25 6.06
N SER A 119 0.62 0.22 5.83
CA SER A 119 -0.76 0.31 5.36
C SER A 119 -1.60 1.27 6.24
N TYR A 120 -2.65 1.86 5.66
CA TYR A 120 -3.47 3.00 6.13
C TYR A 120 -3.61 3.22 7.66
N PRO A 121 -3.53 4.47 8.16
CA PRO A 121 -4.02 4.81 9.50
C PRO A 121 -5.53 4.59 9.57
N THR A 122 -6.00 3.69 10.43
CA THR A 122 -7.42 3.65 10.80
C THR A 122 -7.80 5.04 11.31
N PHE A 123 -8.79 5.68 10.67
CA PHE A 123 -9.40 6.87 11.24
C PHE A 123 -10.00 6.45 12.59
N THR A 124 -9.37 6.85 13.70
CA THR A 124 -9.95 6.87 15.04
C THR A 124 -10.56 8.23 15.32
#